data_AF-A0A7Y1VLZ4-F1
#
_entry.id   AF-A0A7Y1VLZ4-F1
#
_cell.length_a   1.000
_cell.length_b   1.000
_cell.length_c   1.000
_cell.angle_alpha   90.00
_cell.angle_beta   90.00
_cell.angle_gamma   90.00
#
_symmetry.space_group_name_H-M   'P 1'
#
loop_
_entity.id
_entity.type
_entity.pdbx_description
1 polymer ?
#
loop_
_entity_poly.entity_id
_entity_poly.type
_entity_poly.pdbx_seq_one_letter_code
_entity_poly.pdbx_strand_id
1 'polypeptide(L)'
;MKTIQQITYDGSFNGFLSVVFTVFQQEELPLHIKSKDLKDQDLFPSEYYIETDLGKAKRVWRSLEKKSANTVKGIYFAFLSENSGIELLLFRYIKSIFTNDHEEMKFDPREKSKIFQLAQSVAREKQRIETFTQLSECKTGLIKGDIRPKYNVLPLISKHFKSQYGNLPWMITDLKRDQILSFDGLYLGIQPYHRIKDHGLKELRQPHDRLHAERKIAV
;
A
#
# COMPACT_ATOMS: atom_id res chain seq x y z
N MET A 1 -21.69 24.83 -2.76
CA MET A 1 -20.95 23.57 -2.96
C MET A 1 -20.56 23.04 -1.59
N LYS A 2 -20.68 21.73 -1.31
CA LYS A 2 -20.25 21.19 -0.02
C LYS A 2 -18.72 21.10 0.00
N THR A 3 -18.08 21.87 0.86
CA THR A 3 -16.65 21.73 1.17
C THR A 3 -16.41 20.33 1.73
N ILE A 4 -15.67 19.50 1.00
CA ILE A 4 -15.34 18.13 1.43
C ILE A 4 -14.19 18.24 2.43
N GLN A 5 -14.52 18.27 3.72
CA GLN A 5 -13.52 18.42 4.78
C GLN A 5 -12.75 17.13 5.06
N GLN A 6 -13.41 15.97 4.94
CA GLN A 6 -12.83 14.66 5.28
C GLN A 6 -13.14 13.61 4.22
N ILE A 7 -12.08 13.02 3.64
CA ILE A 7 -12.18 11.92 2.69
C ILE A 7 -11.68 10.65 3.36
N THR A 8 -12.45 9.56 3.23
CA THR A 8 -12.07 8.23 3.67
C THR A 8 -12.04 7.23 2.51
N TYR A 9 -11.23 6.18 2.64
CA TYR A 9 -11.08 5.11 1.65
C TYR A 9 -10.62 3.81 2.33
N ASP A 10 -10.43 2.72 1.59
CA ASP A 10 -10.13 1.38 2.12
C ASP A 10 -8.70 1.16 2.68
N GLY A 11 -7.86 2.21 2.71
CA GLY A 11 -6.46 2.12 3.18
C GLY A 11 -5.48 1.48 2.19
N SER A 12 -5.96 1.00 1.05
CA SER A 12 -5.10 0.43 0.02
C SER A 12 -4.46 1.52 -0.84
N PHE A 13 -3.29 1.25 -1.41
CA PHE A 13 -2.65 2.20 -2.32
C PHE A 13 -3.53 2.50 -3.55
N ASN A 14 -4.25 1.50 -4.06
CA ASN A 14 -5.21 1.70 -5.16
C ASN A 14 -6.39 2.58 -4.76
N GLY A 15 -6.90 2.43 -3.53
CA GLY A 15 -7.92 3.32 -2.97
C GLY A 15 -7.39 4.75 -2.87
N PHE A 16 -6.17 4.94 -2.36
CA PHE A 16 -5.53 6.24 -2.33
C PHE A 16 -5.39 6.87 -3.73
N LEU A 17 -4.95 6.12 -4.74
CA LEU A 17 -4.88 6.63 -6.12
C LEU A 17 -6.28 6.94 -6.70
N SER A 18 -7.32 6.23 -6.27
CA SER A 18 -8.71 6.52 -6.63
C SER A 18 -9.18 7.84 -6.00
N VAL A 19 -8.78 8.12 -4.76
CA VAL A 19 -8.97 9.42 -4.10
C VAL A 19 -8.26 10.50 -4.91
N VAL A 20 -6.96 10.34 -5.18
CA VAL A 20 -6.16 11.29 -5.96
C VAL A 20 -6.87 11.64 -7.27
N PHE A 21 -7.31 10.65 -8.05
CA PHE A 21 -8.04 10.87 -9.30
C PHE A 21 -9.32 11.68 -9.10
N THR A 22 -10.12 11.29 -8.11
CA THR A 22 -11.47 11.84 -7.88
C THR A 22 -11.43 13.29 -7.45
N VAL A 23 -10.45 13.68 -6.64
CA VAL A 23 -10.34 15.06 -6.13
C VAL A 23 -9.28 15.91 -6.81
N PHE A 24 -8.62 15.37 -7.84
CA PHE A 24 -7.53 16.05 -8.55
C PHE A 24 -7.92 17.46 -9.03
N GLN A 25 -9.06 17.55 -9.71
CA GLN A 25 -9.57 18.76 -10.37
C GLN A 25 -10.38 19.69 -9.45
N GLN A 26 -10.53 19.34 -8.17
CA GLN A 26 -11.24 20.21 -7.23
C GLN A 26 -10.38 21.45 -6.93
N GLU A 27 -11.02 22.62 -6.92
CA GLU A 27 -10.39 23.89 -6.54
C GLU A 27 -10.04 23.87 -5.04
N GLU A 28 -10.97 23.39 -4.21
CA GLU A 28 -10.75 23.18 -2.78
C GLU A 28 -10.04 21.83 -2.55
N LEU A 29 -8.89 21.87 -1.87
CA LEU A 29 -8.18 20.67 -1.45
C LEU A 29 -8.87 20.06 -0.21
N PRO A 30 -8.91 18.72 -0.09
CA PRO A 30 -9.39 18.10 1.14
C PRO A 30 -8.50 18.49 2.33
N LEU A 31 -9.12 18.75 3.48
CA LEU A 31 -8.38 19.03 4.72
C LEU A 31 -7.77 17.76 5.30
N HIS A 32 -8.46 16.62 5.15
CA HIS A 32 -8.01 15.32 5.60
C HIS A 32 -8.31 14.23 4.58
N ILE A 33 -7.32 13.36 4.34
CA ILE A 33 -7.48 12.08 3.65
C ILE A 33 -7.01 11.02 4.63
N LYS A 34 -7.85 10.04 4.95
CA LYS A 34 -7.54 8.97 5.90
C LYS A 34 -8.00 7.63 5.39
N SER A 35 -7.21 6.58 5.64
CA SER A 35 -7.73 5.22 5.61
C SER A 35 -8.89 5.10 6.60
N LYS A 36 -9.98 4.45 6.21
CA LYS A 36 -11.08 4.12 7.11
C LYS A 36 -10.59 3.06 8.09
N ASP A 37 -10.22 3.47 9.30
CA ASP A 37 -10.06 2.53 10.39
C ASP A 37 -11.45 2.04 10.82
N LEU A 38 -11.64 0.72 10.92
CA LEU A 38 -12.89 0.12 11.38
C LEU A 38 -13.32 0.61 12.78
N LYS A 39 -12.39 1.21 13.55
CA LYS A 39 -12.56 1.70 14.91
C LYS A 39 -13.01 3.17 15.01
N ASP A 40 -12.90 3.95 13.93
CA ASP A 40 -13.14 5.40 13.96
C ASP A 40 -14.52 5.80 13.41
N GLN A 41 -15.49 4.87 13.38
CA GLN A 41 -16.74 5.01 12.62
C GLN A 41 -17.69 6.15 13.04
N ASP A 42 -17.44 6.88 14.13
CA ASP A 42 -18.46 7.78 14.71
C ASP A 42 -18.02 9.20 15.08
N LEU A 43 -16.82 9.67 14.68
CA LEU A 43 -16.33 10.98 15.15
C LEU A 43 -16.61 12.18 14.23
N PHE A 44 -16.96 11.97 12.95
CA PHE A 44 -17.16 13.08 12.00
C PHE A 44 -18.41 12.92 11.13
N PRO A 45 -19.40 13.84 11.21
CA PRO A 45 -20.66 13.75 10.45
C PRO A 45 -20.55 13.99 8.93
N SER A 46 -19.39 14.39 8.42
CA SER A 46 -19.17 14.85 7.04
C SER A 46 -18.05 14.07 6.32
N GLU A 47 -17.99 12.76 6.52
CA GLU A 47 -17.07 11.90 5.78
C GLU A 47 -17.59 11.59 4.36
N TYR A 48 -16.77 11.88 3.36
CA TYR A 48 -17.01 11.42 1.99
C TYR A 48 -16.12 10.21 1.70
N TYR A 49 -16.75 9.03 1.68
CA TYR A 49 -16.06 7.79 1.35
C TYR A 49 -15.88 7.64 -0.16
N ILE A 50 -14.65 7.35 -0.59
CA ILE A 50 -14.32 7.07 -2.00
C ILE A 50 -14.01 5.58 -2.15
N GLU A 51 -14.86 4.91 -2.93
CA GLU A 51 -14.65 3.52 -3.33
C GLU A 51 -13.40 3.35 -4.21
N THR A 52 -12.72 2.23 -4.03
CA THR A 52 -11.55 1.87 -4.82
C THR A 52 -11.95 1.54 -6.25
N ASP A 53 -11.46 2.32 -7.20
CA ASP A 53 -11.66 2.14 -8.63
C ASP A 53 -10.32 1.85 -9.29
N LEU A 54 -10.11 0.58 -9.64
CA LEU A 54 -8.86 0.12 -10.25
C LEU A 54 -8.59 0.77 -11.62
N GLY A 55 -9.61 1.21 -12.34
CA GLY A 55 -9.45 1.94 -13.60
C GLY A 55 -8.84 3.32 -13.36
N LYS A 56 -9.40 4.06 -12.40
CA LYS A 56 -8.87 5.38 -11.97
C LYS A 56 -7.47 5.26 -11.39
N ALA A 57 -7.26 4.32 -10.47
CA ALA A 57 -5.97 4.08 -9.84
C ALA A 57 -4.87 3.81 -10.89
N LYS A 58 -5.14 2.91 -11.85
CA LYS A 58 -4.21 2.60 -12.95
C LYS A 58 -3.88 3.82 -13.81
N ARG A 59 -4.85 4.70 -14.06
CA ARG A 59 -4.61 5.94 -14.85
C ARG A 59 -3.65 6.88 -14.12
N VAL A 60 -3.86 7.10 -12.82
CA VAL A 60 -2.96 7.94 -12.00
C VAL A 60 -1.57 7.30 -11.96
N TRP A 61 -1.50 6.00 -11.70
CA TRP A 61 -0.25 5.27 -11.61
C TRP A 61 0.58 5.36 -12.90
N ARG A 62 -0.03 5.05 -14.05
CA ARG A 62 0.64 5.15 -15.37
C ARG A 62 1.13 6.55 -15.68
N SER A 63 0.40 7.58 -15.23
CA SER A 63 0.83 8.96 -15.41
C SER A 63 2.04 9.31 -14.52
N LEU A 64 2.12 8.74 -13.31
CA LEU A 64 3.27 8.90 -12.42
C LEU A 64 4.51 8.17 -12.95
N GLU A 65 4.33 6.95 -13.49
CA GLU A 65 5.40 6.14 -14.10
C GLU A 65 6.15 6.87 -15.21
N LYS A 66 5.49 7.79 -15.93
CA LYS A 66 6.10 8.61 -16.98
C LYS A 66 7.01 9.73 -16.47
N LYS A 67 7.02 10.01 -15.16
CA LYS A 67 7.77 11.13 -14.58
C LYS A 67 9.20 10.72 -14.25
N SER A 68 9.42 10.07 -13.10
CA SER A 68 10.73 9.49 -12.76
C SER A 68 10.57 8.26 -11.86
N ALA A 69 11.44 7.27 -12.06
CA ALA A 69 11.44 6.06 -11.24
C ALA A 69 11.65 6.37 -9.74
N ASN A 70 12.46 7.38 -9.42
CA ASN A 70 12.72 7.77 -8.04
C ASN A 70 11.48 8.41 -7.39
N THR A 71 10.76 9.27 -8.12
CA THR A 71 9.52 9.89 -7.66
C THR A 71 8.45 8.85 -7.36
N VAL A 72 8.24 7.92 -8.31
CA VAL A 72 7.24 6.84 -8.22
C VAL A 72 7.54 5.95 -7.02
N LYS A 73 8.80 5.51 -6.88
CA LYS A 73 9.26 4.73 -5.74
C LYS A 73 9.10 5.49 -4.42
N GLY A 74 9.46 6.77 -4.41
CA GLY A 74 9.33 7.65 -3.24
C GLY A 74 7.89 7.75 -2.75
N ILE A 75 6.94 7.99 -3.65
CA ILE A 75 5.51 8.06 -3.34
C ILE A 75 5.02 6.74 -2.73
N TYR A 76 5.30 5.62 -3.40
CA TYR A 76 4.81 4.32 -2.94
C TYR A 76 5.44 3.90 -1.61
N PHE A 77 6.75 4.05 -1.44
CA PHE A 77 7.42 3.68 -0.20
C PHE A 77 7.02 4.60 0.96
N ALA A 78 6.82 5.89 0.69
CA ALA A 78 6.35 6.81 1.71
C ALA A 78 4.90 6.48 2.13
N PHE A 79 4.02 6.10 1.19
CA PHE A 79 2.67 5.63 1.52
C PHE A 79 2.69 4.46 2.50
N LEU A 80 3.56 3.47 2.25
CA LEU A 80 3.75 2.30 3.11
C LEU A 80 4.35 2.61 4.49
N SER A 81 4.74 3.86 4.76
CA SER A 81 5.16 4.27 6.09
C SER A 81 4.02 4.37 7.09
N GLU A 82 2.77 4.50 6.61
CA GLU A 82 1.57 4.71 7.44
C GLU A 82 1.74 5.87 8.43
N ASN A 83 2.56 6.87 8.06
CA ASN A 83 2.77 8.05 8.89
C ASN A 83 1.49 8.89 8.91
N SER A 84 1.11 9.42 10.08
CA SER A 84 -0.10 10.25 10.18
C SER A 84 -0.04 11.45 9.21
N GLY A 85 -1.09 11.60 8.41
CA GLY A 85 -1.20 12.66 7.39
C GLY A 85 -0.39 12.41 6.11
N ILE A 86 0.14 11.19 5.91
CA ILE A 86 0.93 10.87 4.72
C ILE A 86 0.10 10.99 3.43
N GLU A 87 -1.18 10.64 3.44
CA GLU A 87 -2.03 10.70 2.27
C GLU A 87 -2.20 12.12 1.75
N LEU A 88 -2.43 13.09 2.63
CA LEU A 88 -2.56 14.49 2.23
C LEU A 88 -1.24 15.05 1.71
N LEU A 89 -0.13 14.71 2.38
CA LEU A 89 1.22 15.09 1.95
C LEU A 89 1.54 14.55 0.55
N LEU A 90 1.23 13.27 0.31
CA LEU A 90 1.42 12.64 -1.00
C LEU A 90 0.46 13.21 -2.05
N PHE A 91 -0.80 13.50 -1.69
CA PHE A 91 -1.75 14.11 -2.60
C PHE A 91 -1.26 15.48 -3.11
N ARG A 92 -0.80 16.36 -2.21
CA ARG A 92 -0.23 17.67 -2.58
C ARG A 92 0.99 17.51 -3.48
N TYR A 93 1.87 16.57 -3.14
CA TYR A 93 3.05 16.28 -3.96
C TYR A 93 2.65 15.77 -5.36
N ILE A 94 1.74 14.81 -5.46
CA ILE A 94 1.22 14.30 -6.73
C ILE A 94 0.55 15.40 -7.55
N LYS A 95 -0.27 16.25 -6.92
CA LYS A 95 -0.90 17.40 -7.59
C LYS A 95 0.16 18.33 -8.19
N SER A 96 1.20 18.68 -7.42
CA SER A 96 2.29 19.54 -7.90
C SER A 96 3.06 18.98 -9.11
N ILE A 97 3.17 17.65 -9.24
CA ILE A 97 3.84 16.97 -10.36
C ILE A 97 3.06 17.10 -11.68
N PHE A 98 1.73 17.26 -11.58
CA PHE A 98 0.82 17.24 -12.73
C PHE A 98 0.24 18.60 -13.08
N THR A 99 0.29 19.59 -12.19
CA THR A 99 -0.26 20.93 -12.46
C THR A 99 0.73 21.85 -13.20
N ASN A 100 2.03 21.56 -13.20
CA ASN A 100 3.03 22.46 -13.79
C ASN A 100 4.02 21.71 -14.69
N ASP A 101 4.03 22.00 -15.99
CA ASP A 101 5.02 21.46 -16.95
C ASP A 101 6.41 22.12 -16.84
N HIS A 102 6.58 23.17 -16.02
CA HIS A 102 7.82 23.94 -15.96
C HIS A 102 8.42 24.21 -14.57
N GLU A 103 7.77 23.83 -13.45
CA GLU A 103 8.33 24.12 -12.12
C GLU A 103 7.99 23.04 -11.07
N GLU A 104 8.90 22.08 -10.90
CA GLU A 104 9.03 21.32 -9.64
C GLU A 104 9.33 22.24 -8.42
N MET A 105 9.54 23.55 -8.63
CA MET A 105 10.07 24.50 -7.65
C MET A 105 9.06 25.05 -6.62
N LYS A 106 7.76 24.81 -6.75
CA LYS A 106 6.75 25.38 -5.81
C LYS A 106 6.23 24.42 -4.74
N PHE A 107 6.58 23.14 -4.81
CA PHE A 107 6.29 22.23 -3.70
C PHE A 107 7.31 22.47 -2.58
N ASP A 108 6.85 22.55 -1.32
CA ASP A 108 7.73 22.85 -0.19
C ASP A 108 8.88 21.83 -0.14
N PRO A 109 10.15 22.26 -0.28
CA PRO A 109 11.31 21.37 -0.21
C PRO A 109 11.36 20.55 1.08
N ARG A 110 10.82 21.07 2.20
CA ARG A 110 10.73 20.37 3.48
C ARG A 110 9.71 19.24 3.43
N GLU A 111 8.54 19.48 2.84
CA GLU A 111 7.53 18.45 2.59
C GLU A 111 8.06 17.37 1.63
N LYS A 112 8.75 17.76 0.56
CA LYS A 112 9.42 16.83 -0.38
C LYS A 112 10.43 15.97 0.38
N SER A 113 11.30 16.60 1.16
CA SER A 113 12.31 15.91 1.96
C SER A 113 11.69 14.92 2.94
N LYS A 114 10.59 15.28 3.62
CA LYS A 114 9.85 14.38 4.51
C LYS A 114 9.36 13.12 3.79
N ILE A 115 8.80 13.25 2.58
CA ILE A 115 8.37 12.10 1.76
C ILE A 115 9.55 11.15 1.52
N PHE A 116 10.68 11.67 1.04
CA PHE A 116 11.84 10.82 0.72
C PHE A 116 12.54 10.25 1.96
N GLN A 117 12.52 10.95 3.10
CA GLN A 117 13.02 10.41 4.38
C GLN A 117 12.14 9.25 4.88
N LEU A 118 10.82 9.35 4.75
CA LEU A 118 9.90 8.25 5.05
C LEU A 118 10.14 7.07 4.12
N ALA A 119 10.23 7.33 2.81
CA ALA A 119 10.53 6.29 1.82
C ALA A 119 11.85 5.56 2.13
N GLN A 120 12.90 6.30 2.48
CA GLN A 120 14.19 5.71 2.88
C GLN A 120 14.09 4.89 4.18
N SER A 121 13.27 5.33 5.13
CA SER A 121 13.02 4.58 6.36
C SER A 121 12.30 3.26 6.09
N VAL A 122 11.30 3.26 5.21
CA VAL A 122 10.62 2.06 4.74
C VAL A 122 11.60 1.13 4.01
N ALA A 123 12.47 1.67 3.17
CA ALA A 123 13.47 0.88 2.44
C ALA A 123 14.46 0.18 3.39
N ARG A 124 14.93 0.85 4.45
CA ARG A 124 15.80 0.24 5.46
C ARG A 124 15.07 -0.85 6.24
N GLU A 125 13.82 -0.62 6.61
CA GLU A 125 13.02 -1.62 7.32
C GLU A 125 12.75 -2.84 6.44
N LYS A 126 12.47 -2.63 5.14
CA LYS A 126 12.35 -3.70 4.16
C LYS A 126 13.61 -4.57 4.16
N GLN A 127 14.79 -3.96 4.00
CA GLN A 127 16.06 -4.70 4.02
C GLN A 127 16.28 -5.44 5.33
N ARG A 128 15.93 -4.82 6.48
CA ARG A 128 15.99 -5.48 7.78
C ARG A 128 15.12 -6.73 7.83
N ILE A 129 13.88 -6.66 7.32
CA ILE A 129 12.99 -7.81 7.26
C ILE A 129 13.56 -8.88 6.32
N GLU A 130 14.03 -8.53 5.12
CA GLU A 130 14.64 -9.50 4.20
C GLU A 130 15.83 -10.24 4.85
N THR A 131 16.72 -9.52 5.56
CA THR A 131 17.92 -10.12 6.15
C THR A 131 17.67 -10.91 7.44
N PHE A 132 16.77 -10.45 8.31
CA PHE A 132 16.64 -10.96 9.67
C PHE A 132 15.37 -11.78 9.92
N THR A 133 14.53 -12.00 8.91
CA THR A 133 13.36 -12.87 9.08
C THR A 133 13.82 -14.30 9.34
N GLN A 134 13.45 -14.83 10.50
CA GLN A 134 13.65 -16.24 10.82
C GLN A 134 12.57 -17.07 10.14
N LEU A 135 13.00 -18.10 9.43
CA LEU A 135 12.12 -18.99 8.69
C LEU A 135 12.23 -20.41 9.21
N SER A 136 11.09 -21.08 9.30
CA SER A 136 10.98 -22.46 9.75
C SER A 136 10.23 -23.29 8.72
N GLU A 137 10.71 -24.50 8.48
CA GLU A 137 10.04 -25.46 7.60
C GLU A 137 9.12 -26.35 8.44
N CYS A 138 7.84 -26.40 8.06
CA CYS A 138 6.89 -27.33 8.64
C CYS A 138 7.09 -28.73 8.07
N LYS A 139 6.65 -29.77 8.80
CA LYS A 139 6.65 -31.17 8.33
C LYS A 139 5.94 -31.38 6.96
N THR A 140 5.11 -30.43 6.54
CA THR A 140 4.40 -30.43 5.26
C THR A 140 5.20 -29.80 4.10
N GLY A 141 6.47 -29.43 4.31
CA GLY A 141 7.31 -28.73 3.31
C GLY A 141 6.98 -27.25 3.13
N LEU A 142 6.22 -26.66 4.04
CA LEU A 142 5.78 -25.27 4.01
C LEU A 142 6.71 -24.40 4.84
N ILE A 143 7.25 -23.36 4.22
CA ILE A 143 8.16 -22.42 4.88
C ILE A 143 7.36 -21.28 5.50
N LYS A 144 7.61 -20.96 6.77
CA LYS A 144 6.87 -19.92 7.50
C LYS A 144 7.80 -18.97 8.22
N GLY A 145 7.44 -17.69 8.21
CA GLY A 145 8.05 -16.64 9.01
C GLY A 145 7.03 -15.69 9.59
N ASP A 146 7.26 -15.28 10.83
CA ASP A 146 6.47 -14.24 11.47
C ASP A 146 7.33 -12.98 11.65
N ILE A 147 6.77 -11.85 11.26
CA ILE A 147 7.44 -10.55 11.30
C ILE A 147 6.57 -9.54 12.03
N ARG A 148 7.21 -8.52 12.59
CA ARG A 148 6.54 -7.39 13.24
C ARG A 148 7.17 -6.07 12.82
N PRO A 149 7.08 -5.70 11.53
CA PRO A 149 7.79 -4.56 10.98
C PRO A 149 7.20 -3.23 11.45
N LYS A 150 8.07 -2.22 11.53
CA LYS A 150 7.68 -0.83 11.82
C LYS A 150 6.70 -0.30 10.77
N TYR A 151 6.98 -0.56 9.50
CA TYR A 151 6.23 -0.08 8.33
C TYR A 151 5.57 -1.23 7.55
N ASN A 152 4.65 -0.91 6.63
CA ASN A 152 3.96 -1.92 5.82
C ASN A 152 4.87 -2.41 4.68
N VAL A 153 5.80 -3.31 5.01
CA VAL A 153 6.81 -3.79 4.05
C VAL A 153 6.40 -5.07 3.32
N LEU A 154 5.29 -5.71 3.70
CA LEU A 154 4.83 -6.97 3.08
C LEU A 154 4.76 -6.89 1.55
N PRO A 155 4.22 -5.84 0.90
CA PRO A 155 4.22 -5.74 -0.56
C PRO A 155 5.63 -5.76 -1.16
N LEU A 156 6.61 -5.21 -0.45
CA LEU A 156 7.96 -4.94 -0.94
C LEU A 156 8.90 -6.15 -0.86
N ILE A 157 8.66 -7.07 0.07
CA ILE A 157 9.51 -8.25 0.30
C ILE A 157 9.12 -9.45 -0.58
N SER A 158 7.96 -9.38 -1.25
CA SER A 158 7.41 -10.44 -2.09
C SER A 158 8.39 -10.99 -3.12
N LYS A 159 9.11 -10.11 -3.83
CA LYS A 159 10.11 -10.48 -4.83
C LYS A 159 11.31 -11.21 -4.21
N HIS A 160 11.79 -10.77 -3.05
CA HIS A 160 12.94 -11.35 -2.37
C HIS A 160 12.65 -12.79 -1.97
N PHE A 161 11.56 -13.01 -1.25
CA PHE A 161 11.19 -14.35 -0.77
C PHE A 161 10.78 -15.28 -1.92
N LYS A 162 10.10 -14.78 -2.95
CA LYS A 162 9.84 -15.58 -4.18
C LYS A 162 11.15 -16.02 -4.86
N SER A 163 12.13 -15.13 -4.95
CA SER A 163 13.42 -15.44 -5.56
C SER A 163 14.23 -16.44 -4.73
N GLN A 164 14.16 -16.35 -3.40
CA GLN A 164 14.92 -17.20 -2.49
C GLN A 164 14.37 -18.62 -2.42
N TYR A 165 13.03 -18.76 -2.45
CA TYR A 165 12.35 -20.05 -2.24
C TYR A 165 11.80 -20.68 -3.53
N GLY A 166 11.91 -19.98 -4.66
CA GLY A 166 11.50 -20.49 -5.97
C GLY A 166 10.03 -20.94 -5.98
N ASN A 167 9.81 -22.21 -6.31
CA ASN A 167 8.48 -22.82 -6.40
C ASN A 167 7.98 -23.44 -5.08
N LEU A 168 8.78 -23.39 -4.00
CA LEU A 168 8.36 -23.93 -2.70
C LEU A 168 7.24 -23.07 -2.11
N PRO A 169 6.25 -23.68 -1.43
CA PRO A 169 5.20 -22.92 -0.77
C PRO A 169 5.77 -22.23 0.48
N TRP A 170 5.47 -20.94 0.63
CA TRP A 170 5.94 -20.14 1.76
C TRP A 170 4.90 -19.11 2.20
N MET A 171 4.99 -18.69 3.47
CA MET A 171 4.20 -17.58 3.99
C MET A 171 5.01 -16.71 4.94
N ILE A 172 4.70 -15.42 4.95
CA ILE A 172 5.25 -14.44 5.87
C ILE A 172 4.10 -13.65 6.47
N THR A 173 3.99 -13.71 7.80
CA THR A 173 2.89 -13.07 8.54
C THR A 173 3.38 -11.75 9.15
N ASP A 174 2.75 -10.63 8.81
CA ASP A 174 2.86 -9.40 9.60
C ASP A 174 1.87 -9.46 10.76
N LEU A 175 2.38 -9.83 11.94
CA LEU A 175 1.59 -9.95 13.17
C LEU A 175 1.03 -8.61 13.67
N LYS A 176 1.64 -7.47 13.29
CA LYS A 176 1.17 -6.14 13.70
C LYS A 176 -0.07 -5.73 12.91
N ARG A 177 -0.07 -6.02 11.61
CA ARG A 177 -1.16 -5.63 10.68
C ARG A 177 -2.17 -6.75 10.43
N ASP A 178 -1.94 -7.92 11.01
CA ASP A 178 -2.77 -9.10 10.82
C ASP A 178 -2.95 -9.42 9.32
N GLN A 179 -1.83 -9.37 8.59
CA GLN A 179 -1.76 -9.64 7.16
C GLN A 179 -0.75 -10.76 6.90
N ILE A 180 -0.95 -11.49 5.82
CA ILE A 180 -0.05 -12.54 5.38
C ILE A 180 0.26 -12.37 3.90
N LEU A 181 1.55 -12.45 3.58
CA LEU A 181 2.05 -12.63 2.23
C LEU A 181 2.35 -14.11 2.04
N SER A 182 1.75 -14.74 1.02
CA SER A 182 1.93 -16.16 0.78
C SER A 182 2.13 -16.49 -0.69
N PHE A 183 2.88 -17.54 -0.94
CA PHE A 183 3.03 -18.18 -2.24
C PHE A 183 2.80 -19.68 -2.12
N ASP A 184 1.98 -20.27 -3.00
CA ASP A 184 1.61 -21.70 -2.96
C ASP A 184 2.17 -22.51 -4.14
N GLY A 185 3.06 -21.94 -4.94
CA GLY A 185 3.56 -22.51 -6.19
C GLY A 185 2.87 -21.97 -7.44
N LEU A 186 1.67 -21.40 -7.31
CA LEU A 186 0.90 -20.82 -8.43
C LEU A 186 0.53 -19.36 -8.17
N TYR A 187 0.09 -19.06 -6.95
CA TYR A 187 -0.48 -17.78 -6.55
C TYR A 187 0.39 -17.09 -5.52
N LEU A 188 0.68 -15.81 -5.75
CA LEU A 188 1.33 -14.90 -4.81
C LEU A 188 0.32 -13.82 -4.41
N GLY A 189 0.11 -13.60 -3.12
CA GLY A 189 -0.86 -12.61 -2.67
C GLY A 189 -0.71 -12.18 -1.23
N ILE A 190 -1.36 -11.06 -0.90
CA ILE A 190 -1.50 -10.54 0.46
C ILE A 190 -2.97 -10.57 0.87
N GLN A 191 -3.25 -11.10 2.06
CA GLN A 191 -4.59 -11.24 2.61
C GLN A 191 -4.60 -11.11 4.15
N PRO A 192 -5.77 -10.92 4.79
CA PRO A 192 -5.85 -10.92 6.24
C PRO A 192 -5.49 -12.27 6.85
N TYR A 193 -4.66 -12.26 7.89
CA TYR A 193 -4.13 -13.46 8.52
C TYR A 193 -5.16 -14.21 9.37
N HIS A 194 -6.03 -13.51 10.09
CA HIS A 194 -7.12 -14.14 10.87
C HIS A 194 -7.96 -15.11 10.05
N ARG A 195 -8.27 -14.79 8.78
CA ARG A 195 -9.05 -15.68 7.89
C ARG A 195 -8.38 -17.04 7.64
N ILE A 196 -7.06 -17.11 7.69
CA ILE A 196 -6.32 -18.36 7.45
C ILE A 196 -6.30 -19.25 8.70
N LYS A 197 -6.32 -18.66 9.90
CA LYS A 197 -6.43 -19.43 11.15
C LYS A 197 -7.76 -20.18 11.21
N ASP A 198 -8.83 -19.55 10.74
CA ASP A 198 -10.18 -20.09 10.83
C ASP A 198 -10.47 -21.15 9.75
N HIS A 199 -9.89 -21.00 8.55
CA HIS A 199 -10.24 -21.79 7.36
C HIS A 199 -9.10 -22.68 6.80
N GLY A 200 -7.86 -22.48 7.27
CA GLY A 200 -6.68 -23.16 6.75
C GLY A 200 -6.32 -22.77 5.31
N LEU A 201 -5.09 -23.09 4.88
CA LEU A 201 -4.58 -22.71 3.55
C LEU A 201 -5.33 -23.37 2.37
N LYS A 202 -6.05 -24.47 2.62
CA LYS A 202 -6.72 -25.24 1.56
C LYS A 202 -8.05 -24.61 1.11
N GLU A 203 -8.76 -23.89 1.98
CA GLU A 203 -10.05 -23.26 1.63
C GLU A 203 -9.87 -21.97 0.81
N LEU A 204 -8.70 -21.33 0.87
CA LEU A 204 -8.32 -20.17 0.05
C LEU A 204 -8.08 -20.51 -1.44
N ARG A 205 -8.29 -21.76 -1.85
CA ARG A 205 -8.16 -22.25 -3.24
C ARG A 205 -9.38 -21.91 -4.12
N GLN A 206 -10.45 -21.34 -3.54
CA GLN A 206 -11.70 -21.04 -4.24
C GLN A 206 -11.49 -19.98 -5.35
N PRO A 207 -12.09 -20.16 -6.55
CA PRO A 207 -11.88 -19.27 -7.69
C PRO A 207 -12.28 -17.80 -7.47
N HIS A 208 -13.19 -17.53 -6.54
CA HIS A 208 -13.72 -16.19 -6.31
C HIS A 208 -12.67 -15.24 -5.69
N ASP A 209 -11.70 -15.76 -4.94
CA ASP A 209 -10.58 -14.97 -4.40
C ASP A 209 -9.47 -14.70 -5.44
N ARG A 210 -9.48 -15.43 -6.57
CA ARG A 210 -8.46 -15.33 -7.64
C ARG A 210 -8.52 -14.00 -8.39
N LEU A 211 -9.70 -13.40 -8.53
CA LEU A 211 -9.89 -12.12 -9.21
C LEU A 211 -9.30 -10.92 -8.45
N HIS A 212 -9.13 -11.03 -7.13
CA HIS A 212 -8.55 -9.96 -6.32
C HIS A 212 -7.02 -10.02 -6.24
N ALA A 213 -6.42 -11.22 -6.32
CA ALA A 213 -4.97 -11.40 -6.26
C ALA A 213 -4.26 -10.94 -7.55
N GLU A 214 -4.81 -11.26 -8.73
CA GLU A 214 -4.24 -10.84 -10.03
C GLU A 214 -4.34 -9.33 -10.28
N ARG A 215 -5.20 -8.63 -9.53
CA ARG A 215 -5.40 -7.18 -9.66
C ARG A 215 -4.59 -6.36 -8.66
N LYS A 216 -3.88 -6.99 -7.73
CA LYS A 216 -3.25 -6.32 -6.58
C LYS A 216 -1.75 -6.03 -6.71
N ILE A 217 -1.09 -6.39 -7.81
CA ILE A 217 0.31 -6.01 -8.03
C ILE A 217 0.50 -5.49 -9.45
N ALA A 218 0.28 -4.18 -9.60
CA ALA A 218 1.00 -3.37 -10.57
C ALA A 218 1.46 -2.11 -9.83
N VAL A 219 2.33 -2.34 -8.85
CA VAL A 219 3.39 -1.43 -8.41
C VAL A 219 4.65 -2.27 -8.26
#